data_AF-A0A922Z4A7-F1
#
_entry.id   AF-A0A922Z4A7-F1
#
_cell.length_a   1.000
_cell.length_b   1.000
_cell.length_c   1.000
_cell.angle_alpha   90.00
_cell.angle_beta   90.00
_cell.angle_gamma   90.00
#
_symmetry.space_group_name_H-M   'P 1'
#
loop_
_entity.id
_entity.type
_entity.pdbx_description
1 polymer ?
#
loop_
_entity_poly.entity_id
_entity_poly.type
_entity_poly.pdbx_seq_one_letter_code
_entity_poly.pdbx_strand_id
1 'polypeptide(L)' 'MRALMGSFRVLSAEEAQAVRPITVRIVTAAAGDTPATMAARMAEQERAQELFMVLNGIERGGALVPGQRYKIVAD' A
#
# COMPACT_ATOMS: atom_id res chain seq x y z
N MET A 1 10.50 -20.91 -16.47
CA MET A 1 11.03 -19.55 -16.67
C MET A 1 10.64 -18.92 -18.02
N ARG A 2 10.84 -19.57 -19.18
CA ARG A 2 10.58 -18.97 -20.52
C ARG A 2 9.15 -18.45 -20.73
N ALA A 3 8.14 -19.17 -20.24
CA ALA A 3 6.73 -18.76 -20.33
C ALA A 3 6.38 -17.51 -19.50
N LEU A 4 7.04 -17.31 -18.35
CA LEU A 4 6.82 -16.14 -17.48
C LEU A 4 7.41 -14.86 -18.07
N MET A 5 8.49 -14.98 -18.85
CA MET A 5 9.08 -13.81 -19.50
C MET A 5 8.22 -13.32 -20.66
N GLY A 6 7.52 -14.23 -21.35
CA GLY A 6 6.62 -13.89 -22.46
C GLY A 6 5.27 -13.30 -22.03
N SER A 7 4.89 -13.38 -20.75
CA SER A 7 3.65 -12.77 -20.24
C SER A 7 3.79 -11.26 -19.97
N PHE A 8 5.01 -10.73 -19.97
CA PHE A 8 5.23 -9.29 -19.85
C PHE A 8 5.39 -8.68 -21.24
N ARG A 9 4.76 -7.52 -21.44
CA ARG A 9 4.97 -6.69 -22.62
C ARG A 9 5.19 -5.24 -22.17
N VAL A 10 5.92 -4.50 -22.98
CA VAL A 10 6.05 -3.05 -22.80
C VAL A 10 4.71 -2.40 -23.15
N LEU A 11 4.29 -1.44 -22.33
CA LEU A 11 3.10 -0.62 -22.61
C LEU A 11 3.41 0.36 -23.74
N SER A 12 2.44 0.58 -24.62
CA SER A 12 2.49 1.72 -25.55
C SER A 12 2.36 3.05 -24.78
N ALA A 13 2.73 4.16 -25.42
CA ALA A 13 2.61 5.48 -24.81
C ALA A 13 1.17 5.84 -24.41
N GLU A 14 0.19 5.44 -25.22
CA GLU A 14 -1.24 5.66 -24.95
C GLU A 14 -1.72 4.82 -23.75
N GLU A 15 -1.37 3.54 -23.71
CA GLU A 15 -1.70 2.67 -22.58
C GLU A 15 -1.06 3.16 -21.28
N ALA A 16 0.20 3.61 -21.32
CA ALA A 16 0.88 4.15 -20.15
C ALA A 16 0.20 5.42 -19.61
N GLN A 17 -0.34 6.29 -20.49
CA GLN A 17 -1.07 7.50 -20.08
C GLN A 17 -2.46 7.19 -19.50
N ALA A 18 -3.08 6.11 -19.93
CA ALA A 18 -4.40 5.69 -19.44
C ALA A 18 -4.35 5.00 -18.08
N VAL A 19 -3.17 4.50 -17.66
CA VAL A 19 -3.00 3.84 -16.36
C VAL A 19 -3.15 4.85 -15.22
N ARG A 20 -4.02 4.52 -14.27
CA ARG A 20 -4.08 5.17 -12.95
C ARG A 20 -3.46 4.20 -11.94
N PRO A 21 -2.16 4.31 -11.67
CA PRO A 21 -1.47 3.32 -10.86
C PRO A 21 -1.82 3.52 -9.41
N ILE A 22 -2.16 2.42 -8.74
CA ILE A 22 -2.12 2.39 -7.28
C ILE A 22 -0.65 2.47 -6.84
N THR A 23 -0.32 3.46 -6.03
CA THR A 23 1.01 3.74 -5.51
C THR A 23 1.17 3.34 -4.04
N VAL A 24 2.40 3.11 -3.60
CA VAL A 24 2.73 2.97 -2.18
C VAL A 24 3.36 4.27 -1.70
N ARG A 25 2.75 4.87 -0.68
CA ARG A 25 3.24 6.11 -0.06
C ARG A 25 3.73 5.83 1.35
N ILE A 26 4.63 6.68 1.82
CA ILE A 26 5.15 6.64 3.18
C ILE A 26 4.52 7.78 3.98
N VAL A 27 3.96 7.44 5.14
CA VAL A 27 3.37 8.40 6.09
C VAL A 27 3.98 8.22 7.47
N THR A 28 4.08 9.31 8.23
CA THR A 28 4.59 9.29 9.60
C THR A 28 3.42 9.16 10.58
N ALA A 29 3.54 8.26 11.55
CA ALA A 29 2.54 8.11 12.61
C ALA A 29 2.58 9.29 13.59
N ALA A 30 1.41 9.85 13.87
CA ALA A 30 1.20 10.79 14.96
C ALA A 30 0.89 10.04 16.28
N ALA A 31 0.93 10.77 17.39
CA ALA A 31 0.43 10.24 18.66
C ALA A 31 -1.07 9.92 18.54
N GLY A 32 -1.47 8.72 18.97
CA GLY A 32 -2.86 8.25 18.89
C GLY A 32 -3.24 7.59 17.56
N ASP A 33 -2.37 7.59 16.55
CA ASP A 33 -2.61 6.81 15.34
C ASP A 33 -2.58 5.31 15.65
N THR A 34 -3.53 4.60 15.05
CA THR A 34 -3.71 3.14 15.11
C THR A 34 -3.65 2.54 13.69
N PRO A 35 -3.47 1.21 13.56
CA PRO A 35 -3.58 0.54 12.26
C PRO A 35 -4.90 0.85 11.53
N ALA A 36 -6.01 0.96 12.26
CA ALA A 36 -7.32 1.30 11.70
C ALA A 36 -7.33 2.73 11.12
N THR A 37 -6.82 3.71 11.87
CA THR A 37 -6.78 5.12 11.40
C THR A 37 -5.81 5.32 10.23
N MET A 38 -4.75 4.52 10.14
CA MET A 38 -3.83 4.55 9.00
C MET A 38 -4.43 3.89 7.76
N ALA A 39 -5.11 2.76 7.95
CA ALA A 39 -5.81 2.06 6.88
C ALA A 39 -6.93 2.89 6.27
N ALA A 40 -7.60 3.75 7.05
CA ALA A 40 -8.59 4.69 6.54
C ALA A 40 -8.02 5.75 5.59
N ARG A 41 -6.68 5.93 5.54
CA ARG A 41 -5.99 6.81 4.59
C ARG A 41 -5.61 6.08 3.29
N MET A 42 -5.87 4.77 3.21
CA MET A 42 -5.60 3.98 2.02
C MET A 42 -6.76 4.08 1.04
N ALA A 43 -6.49 3.75 -0.22
CA ALA A 43 -7.54 3.52 -1.21
C ALA A 43 -8.57 2.49 -0.70
N GLU A 44 -9.78 2.51 -1.23
CA GLU A 44 -10.87 1.67 -0.72
C GLU A 44 -10.59 0.17 -0.98
N GLN A 45 -10.40 -0.59 0.10
CA GLN A 45 -10.20 -2.03 0.04
C GLN A 45 -10.94 -2.74 1.18
N GLU A 46 -11.52 -3.90 0.85
CA GLU A 46 -12.34 -4.72 1.75
C GLU A 46 -11.63 -5.09 3.07
N ARG A 47 -10.29 -5.21 3.05
CA ARG A 47 -9.46 -5.61 4.19
C ARG A 47 -8.29 -4.62 4.44
N ALA A 48 -8.55 -3.33 4.31
CA ALA A 48 -7.52 -2.28 4.38
C ALA A 48 -6.66 -2.33 5.66
N GLN A 49 -7.25 -2.61 6.84
CA GLN A 49 -6.49 -2.71 8.09
C GLN A 49 -5.52 -3.89 8.09
N GLU A 50 -5.98 -5.08 7.69
CA GLU A 50 -5.09 -6.25 7.62
C GLU A 50 -4.03 -6.06 6.54
N LEU A 51 -4.36 -5.44 5.41
CA LEU A 51 -3.40 -5.09 4.38
C LEU A 51 -2.34 -4.12 4.91
N PHE A 52 -2.74 -3.07 5.62
CA PHE A 52 -1.83 -2.13 6.27
C PHE A 52 -0.86 -2.86 7.21
N MET A 53 -1.38 -3.78 8.03
CA MET A 53 -0.57 -4.55 8.98
C MET A 53 0.43 -5.47 8.26
N VAL A 54 -0.01 -6.23 7.27
CA VAL A 54 0.86 -7.11 6.47
C VAL A 54 1.93 -6.30 5.72
N LEU A 55 1.54 -5.20 5.09
CA LEU A 55 2.44 -4.32 4.33
C LEU A 55 3.57 -3.73 5.19
N ASN A 56 3.28 -3.52 6.47
CA ASN A 56 4.21 -2.94 7.45
C ASN A 56 4.82 -3.96 8.41
N GLY A 57 4.52 -5.25 8.28
CA GLY A 57 5.04 -6.30 9.16
C GLY A 57 4.59 -6.16 10.61
N ILE A 58 3.37 -5.68 10.84
CA ILE A 58 2.79 -5.51 12.18
C ILE A 58 1.94 -6.74 12.53
N GLU A 59 2.22 -7.37 13.67
CA GLU A 59 1.42 -8.48 14.18
C GLU A 59 0.04 -8.05 14.68
N ARG A 60 -0.90 -8.99 14.77
CA ARG A 60 -2.24 -8.71 15.31
C ARG A 60 -2.15 -8.16 16.74
N GLY A 61 -2.76 -7.00 16.96
CA GLY A 61 -2.68 -6.28 18.25
C GLY A 61 -1.45 -5.37 18.41
N GLY A 62 -0.54 -5.33 17.43
CA GLY A 62 0.60 -4.43 17.43
C GLY A 62 0.20 -2.96 17.36
N ALA A 63 0.89 -2.12 18.13
CA ALA A 63 0.70 -0.67 18.14
C ALA A 63 1.64 0.03 17.15
N LEU A 64 1.26 1.23 16.72
CA LEU A 64 2.14 2.10 15.95
C LEU A 64 3.04 2.89 16.89
N VAL A 65 4.25 3.18 16.44
CA VAL A 65 5.21 4.01 17.15
C VAL A 65 5.10 5.43 16.61
N PRO A 66 4.73 6.43 17.42
CA PRO A 66 4.70 7.83 16.98
C PRO A 66 6.07 8.26 16.42
N GLY A 67 6.06 8.99 15.31
CA GLY A 67 7.27 9.39 14.58
C GLY A 67 7.84 8.33 13.63
N GLN A 68 7.39 7.06 13.71
CA GLN A 68 7.80 6.02 12.78
C GLN A 68 7.07 6.18 11.43
N ARG A 69 7.78 5.79 10.36
CA ARG A 69 7.27 5.79 8.99
C ARG A 69 6.62 4.46 8.64
N TYR A 70 5.44 4.52 8.04
CA TYR A 70 4.65 3.38 7.60
C TYR A 70 4.22 3.54 6.14
N LYS A 71 4.01 2.41 5.47
CA LYS A 71 3.53 2.31 4.10
C LYS A 71 2.01 2.31 4.09
N ILE A 72 1.43 3.05 3.15
CA ILE A 72 0.01 2.99 2.81
C ILE A 72 -0.14 2.82 1.29
N VAL A 73 -1.23 2.20 0.88
CA VAL A 73 -1.63 2.08 -0.52
C VAL A 73 -2.50 3.28 -0.87
N ALA A 74 -2.12 4.05 -1.88
CA ALA A 74 -2.83 5.25 -2.33
C ALA A 74 -3.01 5.21 -3.85
N ASP A 75 -4.02 5.92 -4.33
CA ASP A 75 -4.31 6.19 -5.73
C ASP A 75 -3.49 7.37 -6.30
#